data_AF-A0A1V2TI79-F1
#
_entry.id   AF-A0A1V2TI79-F1
#
_cell.length_a   1.000
_cell.length_b   1.000
_cell.length_c   1.000
_cell.angle_alpha   90.00
_cell.angle_beta   90.00
_cell.angle_gamma   90.00
#
_symmetry.space_group_name_H-M   'P 1'
#
loop_
_entity.id
_entity.type
_entity.pdbx_description
1 polymer ?
#
loop_
_entity_poly.entity_id
_entity_poly.type
_entity_poly.pdbx_seq_one_letter_code
_entity_poly.pdbx_strand_id
1 'polypeptide(L)'
;MSVEPEPTTTAEVVESWNVPAGAVVANRIRNNILIAIERGYDDPQLVADLAVGPLVMSLGQLEVELADARRRIDELERVLQERGGAS
;
A
#
# COMPACT_ATOMS: atom_id res chain seq x y z
N MET A 1 23.28 1.67 -25.79
CA MET A 1 22.39 1.26 -24.68
C MET A 1 23.15 1.55 -23.41
N SER A 2 22.71 2.53 -22.63
CA SER A 2 23.27 2.75 -21.29
C SER A 2 22.66 1.69 -20.39
N VAL A 3 23.50 0.88 -19.76
CA VAL A 3 23.07 -0.06 -18.73
C VAL A 3 22.78 0.80 -17.52
N GLU A 4 21.52 0.88 -17.07
CA GLU A 4 21.24 1.46 -15.76
C GLU A 4 22.00 0.62 -14.72
N PRO A 5 22.75 1.23 -13.81
CA PRO A 5 23.51 0.49 -12.82
C PRO A 5 22.56 -0.38 -12.00
N GLU A 6 22.89 -1.67 -11.87
CA GLU A 6 22.13 -2.56 -11.00
C GLU A 6 22.23 -2.07 -9.55
N PRO A 7 21.14 -2.13 -8.76
CA PRO A 7 21.17 -1.78 -7.35
C PRO A 7 22.25 -2.60 -6.63
N THR A 8 23.14 -1.91 -5.92
CA THR A 8 24.23 -2.50 -5.14
C THR A 8 23.88 -2.63 -3.66
N THR A 9 22.80 -1.99 -3.21
CA THR A 9 22.36 -1.99 -1.81
C THR A 9 20.86 -2.30 -1.67
N THR A 10 20.47 -2.82 -0.50
CA THR A 10 19.06 -3.04 -0.14
C THR A 10 18.26 -1.74 -0.19
N ALA A 11 18.87 -0.61 0.17
CA ALA A 11 18.25 0.71 0.08
C ALA A 11 17.91 1.07 -1.37
N GLU A 12 18.85 0.92 -2.31
CA GLU A 12 18.62 1.20 -3.74
C GLU A 12 17.51 0.31 -4.32
N VAL A 13 17.43 -0.95 -3.91
CA VAL A 13 16.33 -1.85 -4.30
C VAL A 13 14.98 -1.30 -3.82
N VAL A 14 14.86 -0.91 -2.55
CA VAL A 14 13.62 -0.33 -1.99
C VAL A 14 13.29 1.03 -2.61
N GLU A 15 14.30 1.82 -2.93
CA GLU A 15 14.13 3.09 -3.64
C GLU A 15 13.63 2.88 -5.07
N SER A 16 14.01 1.80 -5.74
CA SER A 16 13.55 1.50 -7.11
C SER A 16 12.07 1.09 -7.21
N TRP A 17 11.39 0.84 -6.08
CA TRP A 17 10.00 0.42 -6.08
C TRP A 17 9.08 1.48 -6.70
N ASN A 18 8.41 1.12 -7.79
CA ASN A 18 7.44 1.98 -8.46
C ASN A 18 6.13 2.07 -7.66
N VAL A 19 6.08 3.02 -6.72
CA VAL A 19 4.88 3.31 -5.92
C VAL A 19 4.01 4.33 -6.68
N PRO A 20 2.74 4.01 -7.01
CA PRO A 20 1.86 4.93 -7.73
C PRO A 20 1.66 6.27 -7.01
N ALA A 21 1.50 7.34 -7.78
CA ALA A 21 1.12 8.64 -7.25
C ALA A 21 -0.21 8.54 -6.49
N GLY A 22 -0.25 9.11 -5.27
CA GLY A 22 -1.43 9.06 -4.40
C GLY A 22 -1.52 7.82 -3.49
N ALA A 23 -0.64 6.82 -3.63
CA ALA A 23 -0.59 5.67 -2.74
C ALA A 23 0.08 6.03 -1.39
N VAL A 24 -0.60 6.83 -0.56
CA VAL A 24 -0.06 7.41 0.69
C VAL A 24 0.48 6.33 1.63
N VAL A 25 -0.27 5.25 1.83
CA VAL A 25 0.11 4.16 2.75
C VAL A 25 1.34 3.42 2.22
N ALA A 26 1.37 3.08 0.94
CA ALA A 26 2.52 2.41 0.32
C ALA A 26 3.80 3.26 0.40
N ASN A 27 3.69 4.57 0.18
CA ASN A 27 4.80 5.51 0.37
C ASN A 27 5.30 5.53 1.83
N ARG A 28 4.38 5.50 2.79
CA ARG A 28 4.74 5.46 4.22
C ARG A 28 5.49 4.17 4.58
N ILE A 29 5.06 3.02 4.06
CA ILE A 29 5.73 1.73 4.27
C ILE A 29 7.15 1.77 3.68
N ARG A 30 7.29 2.21 2.42
CA ARG A 30 8.59 2.36 1.75
C ARG A 30 9.54 3.25 2.55
N ASN A 31 9.07 4.41 3.01
CA ASN A 31 9.90 5.33 3.82
C ASN A 31 10.31 4.71 5.18
N ASN A 32 9.41 3.99 5.85
CA ASN A 32 9.75 3.34 7.11
C ASN A 32 10.82 2.25 6.94
N ILE A 33 10.79 1.53 5.82
CA ILE A 33 11.80 0.53 5.47
C ILE A 33 13.16 1.20 5.24
N LEU A 34 13.20 2.29 4.46
CA LEU A 34 14.43 3.04 4.22
C LEU A 34 15.05 3.56 5.54
N ILE A 35 14.22 4.10 6.44
CA ILE A 35 14.66 4.53 7.77
C ILE A 35 15.21 3.36 8.60
N ALA A 36 14.65 2.16 8.47
CA ALA A 36 15.17 0.98 9.16
C ALA A 36 16.54 0.57 8.60
N ILE A 37 16.70 0.59 7.27
CA ILE A 37 17.98 0.31 6.60
C ILE A 37 19.05 1.30 7.05
N GLU A 38 18.73 2.60 7.09
CA GLU A 38 19.65 3.65 7.59
C GLU A 38 20.09 3.41 9.05
N ARG A 39 19.29 2.71 9.86
CA ARG A 39 19.59 2.37 11.26
C ARG A 39 20.40 1.07 11.41
N GLY A 40 20.82 0.46 10.30
CA GLY A 40 21.61 -0.78 10.29
C GLY A 40 20.78 -2.06 10.20
N TYR A 41 19.50 -1.96 9.82
CA TYR A 41 18.69 -3.12 9.44
C TYR A 41 18.71 -3.27 7.92
N ASP A 42 19.89 -3.53 7.35
CA ASP A 42 20.15 -3.56 5.91
C ASP A 42 20.19 -4.98 5.31
N ASP A 43 20.11 -6.01 6.14
CA ASP A 43 19.95 -7.40 5.70
C ASP A 43 18.66 -7.53 4.85
N PRO A 44 18.79 -7.92 3.56
CA PRO A 44 17.64 -8.08 2.66
C PRO A 44 16.54 -9.00 3.20
N GLN A 45 16.90 -10.06 3.93
CA GLN A 45 15.92 -10.99 4.50
C GLN A 45 15.15 -10.33 5.64
N LEU A 46 15.86 -9.60 6.50
CA LEU A 46 15.24 -8.86 7.60
C LEU A 46 14.35 -7.72 7.10
N VAL A 47 14.77 -7.00 6.05
CA VAL A 47 13.96 -5.95 5.42
C VAL A 47 12.67 -6.52 4.85
N ALA A 48 12.74 -7.67 4.18
CA ALA A 48 11.56 -8.36 3.68
C ALA A 48 10.61 -8.75 4.83
N ASP A 49 11.12 -9.34 5.91
CA ASP A 49 10.33 -9.72 7.08
C ASP A 49 9.71 -8.50 7.79
N LEU A 50 10.46 -7.39 7.91
CA LEU A 50 9.99 -6.14 8.49
C LEU A 50 8.91 -5.47 7.63
N ALA A 51 8.94 -5.65 6.31
CA ALA A 51 7.93 -5.11 5.40
C ALA A 51 6.59 -5.87 5.48
N VAL A 52 6.61 -7.16 5.80
CA VAL A 52 5.40 -8.00 5.86
C VAL A 52 4.40 -7.48 6.90
N GLY A 53 4.87 -7.09 8.10
CA GLY A 53 4.00 -6.59 9.17
C GLY A 53 3.14 -5.38 8.74
N PRO A 54 3.75 -4.27 8.30
CA PRO A 54 3.03 -3.10 7.79
C PRO A 54 2.12 -3.40 6.57
N LEU A 55 2.52 -4.32 5.69
CA LEU A 55 1.70 -4.73 4.55
C LEU A 55 0.44 -5.48 5.00
N VAL A 56 0.56 -6.43 5.93
CA VAL A 56 -0.59 -7.16 6.50
C VAL A 56 -1.56 -6.20 7.18
N MET A 57 -1.04 -5.25 7.98
CA MET A 57 -1.90 -4.25 8.63
C MET A 57 -2.61 -3.35 7.63
N SER A 58 -1.91 -2.89 6.60
CA SER A 58 -2.47 -2.00 5.58
C SER A 58 -3.48 -2.72 4.68
N LEU A 59 -3.25 -3.99 4.38
CA LEU A 59 -4.19 -4.84 3.65
C LEU A 59 -5.47 -5.06 4.46
N GLY A 60 -5.35 -5.41 5.75
CA GLY A 60 -6.53 -5.58 6.61
C GLY A 60 -7.36 -4.30 6.73
N GLN A 61 -6.71 -3.14 6.81
CA GLN A 61 -7.41 -1.85 6.79
C GLN A 61 -8.15 -1.62 5.46
N LEU A 62 -7.51 -1.91 4.33
CA LEU A 62 -8.12 -1.79 3.00
C LEU A 62 -9.33 -2.72 2.84
N GLU A 63 -9.25 -3.95 3.35
CA GLU A 63 -10.35 -4.91 3.32
C GLU A 63 -11.57 -4.39 4.09
N VAL A 64 -11.34 -3.81 5.28
CA VAL A 64 -12.40 -3.21 6.11
C VAL A 64 -13.03 -2.00 5.40
N GLU A 65 -12.22 -1.08 4.90
CA GLU A 65 -12.69 0.12 4.19
C GLU A 65 -13.46 -0.24 2.91
N LEU A 66 -12.99 -1.24 2.15
CA LEU A 66 -13.67 -1.72 0.95
C LEU A 66 -15.01 -2.36 1.29
N ALA A 67 -15.09 -3.17 2.34
CA ALA A 67 -16.34 -3.77 2.79
C ALA A 67 -17.35 -2.70 3.23
N ASP A 68 -16.88 -1.64 3.91
CA ASP A 68 -17.71 -0.51 4.31
C ASP A 68 -18.22 0.29 3.11
N ALA A 69 -17.33 0.61 2.17
CA ALA A 69 -17.68 1.33 0.94
C ALA A 69 -18.72 0.58 0.12
N ARG A 70 -18.56 -0.75 -0.05
CA ARG A 70 -19.54 -1.60 -0.74
C ARG A 70 -20.91 -1.54 -0.05
N ARG A 71 -20.96 -1.71 1.27
CA ARG A 71 -22.21 -1.62 2.03
C ARG A 71 -22.89 -0.26 1.86
N ARG A 72 -22.10 0.82 1.82
CA ARG A 72 -22.63 2.17 1.64
C ARG A 72 -23.18 2.38 0.24
N ILE A 73 -22.54 1.84 -0.79
CA ILE A 73 -23.03 1.87 -2.17
C ILE A 73 -24.36 1.12 -2.27
N ASP A 74 -24.42 -0.11 -1.76
CA ASP A 74 -25.65 -0.92 -1.80
C ASP A 74 -26.84 -0.19 -1.13
N GLU A 75 -26.59 0.46 0.01
CA GLU A 75 -27.62 1.24 0.71
C GLU A 75 -28.06 2.47 -0.10
N LEU A 76 -27.11 3.19 -0.72
CA LEU A 76 -27.43 4.34 -1.56
C LEU A 76 -28.22 3.91 -2.81
N GLU A 77 -27.84 2.81 -3.44
CA GLU A 77 -28.55 2.24 -4.59
C GLU A 77 -29.97 1.83 -4.22
N ARG A 78 -30.17 1.20 -3.05
CA ARG A 78 -31.49 0.85 -2.52
C ARG A 78 -32.37 2.08 -2.33
N VAL A 79 -31.86 3.12 -1.69
CA VAL A 79 -32.60 4.38 -1.45
C VAL A 79 -32.96 5.07 -2.78
N LEU A 80 -32.08 5.04 -3.77
CA LEU A 80 -32.37 5.59 -5.10
C LEU A 80 -33.47 4.81 -5.82
N GLN A 81 -33.47 3.48 -5.73
CA GLN A 81 -34.53 2.64 -6.30
C GLN A 81 -35.88 2.89 -5.62
N GLU A 82 -35.91 2.98 -4.29
CA GLU A 82 -37.13 3.28 -3.53
C GLU A 82 -37.73 4.65 -3.92
N ARG A 83 -36.87 5.65 -4.19
CA ARG A 83 -37.31 6.99 -4.65
C ARG A 83 -37.73 7.00 -6.13
N GLY A 84 -37.04 6.24 -6.98
CA GLY A 84 -37.33 6.14 -8.42
C GLY A 84 -38.55 5.28 -8.76
N GLY A 85 -38.87 4.29 -7.93
CA GLY A 85 -40.08 3.45 -8.05
C GLY A 85 -41.34 4.08 -7.43
N ALA A 86 -41.21 5.25 -6.80
CA ALA A 86 -42.31 6.05 -6.25
C ALA A 86 -42.78 7.17 -7.19
N SER A 87 -42.34 7.18 -8.45
CA SER A 87 -42.81 8.07 -9.53
C SER A 87 -43.66 7.34 -10.57
#